data_AF-X1Q1I5-F1
#
_entry.id   AF-X1Q1I5-F1
#
_cell.length_a   1.000
_cell.length_b   1.000
_cell.length_c   1.000
_cell.angle_alpha   90.00
_cell.angle_beta   90.00
_cell.angle_gamma   90.00
#
_symmetry.space_group_name_H-M   'P 1'
#
loop_
_entity.id
_entity.type
_entity.pdbx_description
1 polymer ?
#
loop_
_entity_poly.entity_id
_entity_poly.type
_entity_poly.pdbx_seq_one_letter_code
_entity_poly.pdbx_strand_id
1 'polypeptide(L)'
;MIDAPWIDKYKLSEKWLFVTKTSKIINIKEVRDSNSMAEYVARYAARPSLLTKLDVPSRLELLLTLHGRRLVGTWGSARSITLRPGKPPDAADWIKVGSYQKVFWTIDTDPKAKSIWNAFKNNTELAEDCNILPNDHLDRKLEIDWTRSVL
;
A
#
# COMPACT_ATOMS: atom_id res chain seq x y z
N MET A 1 2.59 -29.01 -16.13
CA MET A 1 2.16 -28.81 -14.73
C MET A 1 3.31 -29.32 -13.88
N ILE A 2 4.01 -28.45 -13.14
CA ILE A 2 5.07 -28.90 -12.24
C ILE A 2 4.39 -29.22 -10.92
N ASP A 3 4.25 -30.52 -10.61
CA ASP A 3 3.72 -31.00 -9.34
C ASP A 3 4.76 -30.74 -8.24
N ALA A 4 4.77 -29.52 -7.71
CA ALA A 4 5.54 -29.21 -6.52
C ALA A 4 4.87 -29.88 -5.31
N PRO A 5 5.63 -30.55 -4.43
CA PRO A 5 5.08 -31.12 -3.21
C PRO A 5 4.41 -30.02 -2.37
N TRP A 6 3.28 -30.36 -1.74
CA TRP A 6 2.55 -29.44 -0.87
C TRP A 6 3.47 -28.95 0.26
N ILE A 7 3.65 -27.63 0.35
CA ILE A 7 4.41 -27.00 1.43
C ILE A 7 3.44 -26.31 2.37
N ASP A 8 3.57 -26.63 3.65
CA ASP A 8 2.85 -25.97 4.73
C ASP A 8 3.19 -24.47 4.77
N LYS A 9 2.15 -23.66 4.57
CA LYS A 9 2.22 -22.20 4.59
C LYS A 9 2.73 -21.66 5.93
N TYR A 10 2.42 -22.30 7.05
CA TYR A 10 2.87 -21.82 8.36
C TYR A 10 4.37 -21.96 8.52
N LYS A 11 4.92 -23.14 8.18
CA LYS A 11 6.37 -23.38 8.18
C LYS A 11 7.11 -22.44 7.24
N LEU A 12 6.53 -22.17 6.07
CA LEU A 12 7.13 -21.24 5.13
C LEU A 12 7.08 -19.79 5.63
N SER A 13 6.02 -19.40 6.34
CA SER A 13 5.86 -18.07 6.95
C SER A 13 6.89 -17.83 8.04
N GLU A 14 7.14 -18.83 8.88
CA GLU A 14 8.17 -18.77 9.92
C GLU A 14 9.58 -18.69 9.34
N LYS A 15 9.89 -19.49 8.32
CA LYS A 15 11.16 -19.40 7.60
C LYS A 15 11.32 -18.04 6.92
N TRP A 16 10.25 -17.51 6.32
CA TRP A 16 10.26 -16.19 5.69
C TRP A 16 10.50 -15.08 6.71
N LEU A 17 9.86 -15.16 7.88
CA LEU A 17 10.10 -14.25 9.00
C LEU A 17 11.53 -14.39 9.52
N PHE A 18 12.05 -15.60 9.63
CA PHE A 18 13.42 -15.83 10.05
C PHE A 18 14.43 -15.14 9.13
N VAL A 19 14.19 -15.14 7.82
CA VAL A 19 15.06 -14.47 6.83
C VAL A 19 14.84 -12.96 6.81
N THR A 20 13.59 -12.51 6.66
CA THR A 20 13.26 -11.08 6.49
C THR A 20 13.28 -10.29 7.79
N LYS A 21 13.22 -10.97 8.94
CA LYS A 21 13.11 -10.45 10.31
C LYS A 21 11.86 -9.63 10.62
N THR A 22 11.11 -9.19 9.61
CA THR A 22 9.98 -8.27 9.77
C THR A 22 8.69 -8.72 9.10
N SER A 23 8.72 -9.73 8.22
CA SER A 23 7.53 -10.14 7.45
C SER A 23 7.20 -11.61 7.62
N LYS A 24 5.95 -11.90 8.00
CA LYS A 24 5.32 -13.23 7.92
C LYS A 24 4.55 -13.44 6.62
N ILE A 25 4.43 -12.39 5.80
CA ILE A 25 3.53 -12.40 4.64
C ILE A 25 4.20 -13.17 3.50
N ILE A 26 3.55 -14.25 3.10
CA ILE A 26 3.86 -15.06 1.92
C ILE A 26 2.57 -15.27 1.14
N ASN A 27 2.62 -14.95 -0.14
CA ASN A 27 1.49 -15.02 -1.06
C ASN A 27 1.83 -16.01 -2.17
N ILE A 28 1.47 -17.28 -1.96
CA ILE A 28 1.62 -18.34 -2.96
C ILE A 28 0.26 -18.55 -3.61
N LYS A 29 0.18 -18.31 -4.91
CA LYS A 29 -1.02 -18.48 -5.73
C LYS A 29 -0.65 -19.13 -7.04
N GLU A 30 -1.60 -19.88 -7.59
CA GLU A 30 -1.52 -20.38 -8.95
C GLU A 30 -1.46 -19.21 -9.94
N VAL A 31 -0.57 -19.29 -10.93
CA VAL A 31 -0.46 -18.31 -12.01
C VAL A 31 -1.48 -18.66 -13.08
N ARG A 32 -2.62 -17.97 -13.07
CA ARG A 32 -3.71 -18.16 -14.05
C ARG A 32 -3.54 -17.31 -15.31
N ASP A 33 -2.93 -16.13 -15.16
CA ASP A 33 -2.58 -15.23 -16.26
C ASP A 33 -1.16 -14.73 -16.05
N SER A 34 -0.29 -15.04 -17.01
CA SER A 34 1.13 -14.70 -16.97
C SER A 34 1.35 -13.18 -17.09
N ASN A 35 0.51 -12.48 -17.86
CA ASN A 35 0.66 -11.04 -18.06
C ASN A 35 0.28 -10.27 -16.79
N SER A 36 -0.87 -10.58 -16.18
CA SER A 36 -1.24 -9.98 -14.89
C SER A 36 -0.22 -10.27 -13.79
N MET A 37 0.36 -11.47 -13.75
CA MET A 37 1.42 -11.78 -12.78
C MET A 37 2.73 -11.05 -13.07
N ALA A 38 3.12 -10.93 -14.34
CA ALA A 38 4.27 -10.13 -14.72
C ALA A 38 4.09 -8.66 -14.34
N GLU A 39 2.91 -8.09 -14.54
CA GLU A 39 2.59 -6.71 -14.16
C GLU A 39 2.58 -6.53 -12.63
N TYR A 40 2.00 -7.47 -11.89
CA TYR A 40 2.05 -7.50 -10.42
C TYR A 40 3.50 -7.50 -9.95
N VAL A 41 4.32 -8.45 -10.42
CA VAL A 41 5.74 -8.54 -10.06
C VAL A 41 6.50 -7.28 -10.46
N ALA A 42 6.27 -6.73 -11.66
CA ALA A 42 6.91 -5.51 -12.14
C ALA A 42 6.57 -4.29 -11.27
N ARG A 43 5.34 -4.18 -10.76
CA ARG A 43 4.95 -3.09 -9.84
C ARG A 43 5.70 -3.15 -8.52
N TYR A 44 5.88 -4.35 -7.97
CA TYR A 44 6.75 -4.54 -6.81
C TYR A 44 8.21 -4.30 -7.19
N ALA A 45 8.62 -4.73 -8.38
CA ALA A 45 9.96 -4.60 -8.91
C ALA A 45 10.46 -3.15 -9.00
N ALA A 46 9.59 -2.28 -9.48
CA ALA A 46 9.96 -0.96 -10.01
C ALA A 46 9.81 0.18 -8.99
N ARG A 47 9.49 -0.09 -7.72
CA ARG A 47 9.47 0.95 -6.67
C ARG A 47 10.74 0.87 -5.80
N PRO A 48 11.82 1.59 -6.17
CA PRO A 48 13.02 1.67 -5.34
C PRO A 48 12.82 2.62 -4.15
N SER A 49 13.51 2.34 -3.05
CA SER A 49 13.70 3.29 -1.95
C SER A 49 14.88 4.22 -2.21
N LEU A 50 14.84 5.45 -1.72
CA LEU A 50 15.99 6.36 -1.74
C LEU A 50 17.09 5.86 -0.79
N LEU A 51 18.26 5.51 -1.32
CA LEU A 51 19.44 5.07 -0.54
C LEU A 51 19.89 6.12 0.50
N THR A 52 19.63 7.40 0.21
CA THR A 52 19.94 8.53 1.10
C THR A 52 19.17 8.50 2.42
N LYS A 53 18.14 7.65 2.56
CA LYS A 53 17.37 7.49 3.80
C LYS A 53 17.94 6.47 4.79
N LEU A 54 18.99 5.74 4.39
CA LEU A 54 19.64 4.71 5.20
C LEU A 54 20.89 5.31 5.88
N ASP A 55 21.33 4.77 7.00
CA ASP A 55 22.62 5.10 7.60
C ASP A 55 23.78 4.55 6.74
N VAL A 56 24.97 5.16 6.86
CA VAL A 56 26.14 4.82 6.02
C VAL A 56 26.51 3.34 6.10
N PRO A 57 26.56 2.70 7.28
CA PRO A 57 26.78 1.24 7.39
C PRO A 57 25.74 0.42 6.60
N SER A 58 24.44 0.70 6.77
CA SER A 58 23.38 -0.03 6.05
C SER A 58 23.42 0.17 4.53
N ARG A 59 23.82 1.36 4.06
CA ARG A 59 24.02 1.61 2.62
C ARG A 59 25.13 0.72 2.06
N LEU A 60 26.23 0.61 2.78
CA LEU A 60 27.40 -0.19 2.38
C LEU A 60 27.05 -1.68 2.36
N GLU A 61 26.34 -2.18 3.37
CA GLU A 61 25.85 -3.55 3.41
C GLU A 61 24.89 -3.83 2.24
N LEU A 62 23.93 -2.94 1.98
CA LEU A 62 22.99 -3.08 0.85
C LEU A 62 23.71 -3.04 -0.49
N LEU A 63 24.66 -2.11 -0.68
CA LEU A 63 25.46 -2.02 -1.90
C LEU A 63 26.20 -3.33 -2.14
N LEU A 64 26.94 -3.85 -1.14
CA LEU A 64 27.71 -5.09 -1.26
C LEU A 64 26.80 -6.31 -1.49
N THR A 65 25.66 -6.37 -0.80
CA THR A 65 24.73 -7.51 -0.88
C THR A 65 23.97 -7.54 -2.21
N LEU A 66 23.74 -6.37 -2.80
CA LEU A 66 22.93 -6.19 -4.01
C LEU A 66 23.78 -5.90 -5.26
N HIS A 67 25.09 -5.74 -5.12
CA HIS A 67 26.02 -5.56 -6.22
C HIS A 67 25.89 -6.73 -7.23
N GLY A 68 25.61 -6.41 -8.48
CA GLY A 68 25.39 -7.41 -9.55
C GLY A 68 24.05 -8.13 -9.51
N ARG A 69 23.12 -7.75 -8.61
CA ARG A 69 21.76 -8.31 -8.53
C ARG A 69 20.75 -7.30 -9.05
N ARG A 70 19.90 -7.72 -10.01
CA ARG A 70 18.77 -6.88 -10.46
C ARG A 70 17.78 -6.72 -9.31
N LEU A 71 17.55 -5.47 -8.89
CA LEU A 71 16.59 -5.15 -7.85
C LEU A 71 15.17 -5.22 -8.40
N VAL A 72 14.44 -6.21 -7.93
CA VAL A 72 13.00 -6.38 -8.10
C VAL A 72 12.39 -5.93 -6.75
N GLY A 73 12.12 -4.62 -6.66
CA GLY A 73 11.85 -3.71 -5.54
C GLY A 73 10.80 -3.99 -4.43
N THR A 74 10.26 -2.85 -3.94
CA THR A 74 9.48 -2.58 -2.71
C THR A 74 9.41 -3.70 -1.68
N TRP A 75 10.46 -3.80 -0.89
CA TRP A 75 10.32 -4.34 0.46
C TRP A 75 9.57 -3.27 1.28
N GLY A 76 8.52 -3.65 2.01
CA GLY A 76 7.86 -2.70 2.92
C GLY A 76 8.85 -2.21 3.97
N SER A 77 9.45 -3.16 4.67
CA SER A 77 10.63 -2.97 5.50
C SER A 77 11.61 -4.12 5.27
N ALA A 78 12.91 -3.82 5.26
CA ALA A 78 13.98 -4.80 5.29
C ALA A 78 14.76 -4.62 6.59
N ARG A 79 14.84 -5.66 7.44
CA ARG A 79 15.53 -5.60 8.74
C ARG A 79 15.17 -4.34 9.56
N SER A 80 13.87 -4.08 9.70
CA SER A 80 13.31 -2.91 10.42
C SER A 80 13.52 -1.54 9.75
N ILE A 81 14.13 -1.48 8.57
CA ILE A 81 14.30 -0.24 7.82
C ILE A 81 13.18 -0.12 6.78
N THR A 82 12.40 0.97 6.83
CA THR A 82 11.31 1.20 5.88
C THR A 82 11.86 1.64 4.52
N LEU A 83 11.59 0.85 3.48
CA LEU A 83 12.04 1.12 2.12
C LEU A 83 10.91 1.78 1.28
N ARG A 84 9.89 2.33 1.94
CA ARG A 84 8.84 3.14 1.31
C ARG A 84 9.31 4.60 1.16
N PRO A 85 8.84 5.32 0.13
CA PRO A 85 8.95 6.77 0.11
C PRO A 85 8.32 7.34 1.39
N GLY A 86 9.12 8.04 2.20
CA GLY A 86 8.62 8.80 3.35
C GLY A 86 7.51 9.78 2.95
N LYS A 87 6.62 10.06 3.90
CA LYS A 87 5.55 11.05 3.71
C LYS A 87 6.15 12.41 3.34
N PRO A 88 5.53 13.17 2.44
CA PRO A 88 5.97 14.53 2.14
C PRO A 88 5.80 15.44 3.38
N PRO A 89 6.57 16.52 3.50
CA PRO A 89 6.66 17.34 4.72
C PRO A 89 5.33 18.04 5.07
N ASP A 90 4.53 18.36 4.06
CA ASP A 90 3.21 18.98 4.12
C ASP A 90 2.07 17.96 4.33
N ALA A 91 2.38 16.67 4.47
CA ALA A 91 1.36 15.62 4.62
C ALA A 91 0.45 15.82 5.85
N ALA A 92 0.89 16.61 6.84
CA ALA A 92 0.08 16.96 8.01
C ALA A 92 -1.04 17.98 7.68
N ASP A 93 -0.83 18.80 6.65
CA ASP A 93 -1.75 19.86 6.23
C ASP A 93 -2.78 19.36 5.20
N TRP A 94 -2.65 18.10 4.77
CA TRP A 94 -3.51 17.52 3.75
C TRP A 94 -4.90 17.21 4.27
N ILE A 95 -5.90 17.82 3.65
CA ILE A 95 -7.32 17.53 3.92
C ILE A 95 -7.74 16.32 3.09
N LYS A 96 -8.34 15.32 3.74
CA LYS A 96 -8.89 14.14 3.07
C LYS A 96 -10.20 14.53 2.37
N VAL A 97 -10.20 14.52 1.04
CA VAL A 97 -11.37 14.88 0.22
C VAL A 97 -12.22 13.68 -0.24
N GLY A 98 -11.66 12.46 -0.17
CA GLY A 98 -12.34 11.26 -0.64
C GLY A 98 -11.40 10.06 -0.73
N SER A 99 -11.96 8.86 -0.93
CA SER A 99 -11.17 7.70 -1.39
C SER A 99 -11.16 7.66 -2.92
N TYR A 100 -10.05 7.24 -3.52
CA TYR A 100 -9.93 7.12 -4.99
C TYR A 100 -11.08 6.31 -5.58
N GLN A 101 -11.39 5.17 -4.95
CA GLN A 101 -12.49 4.32 -5.38
C GLN A 101 -13.80 5.10 -5.39
N LYS A 102 -14.17 5.78 -4.30
CA LYS A 102 -15.42 6.55 -4.22
C LYS A 102 -15.48 7.62 -5.32
N VAL A 103 -14.43 8.43 -5.46
CA VAL A 103 -14.36 9.49 -6.48
C VAL A 103 -14.54 8.92 -7.89
N PHE A 104 -13.88 7.81 -8.20
CA PHE A 104 -13.95 7.19 -9.52
C PHE A 104 -15.35 6.64 -9.83
N TRP A 105 -15.99 5.95 -8.87
CA TRP A 105 -17.33 5.39 -9.07
C TRP A 105 -18.44 6.44 -9.11
N THR A 106 -18.24 7.60 -8.50
CA THR A 106 -19.24 8.68 -8.46
C THR A 106 -18.94 9.83 -9.41
N ILE A 107 -17.97 9.69 -10.32
CA ILE A 107 -17.54 10.77 -11.20
C ILE A 107 -18.68 11.31 -12.10
N ASP A 108 -19.57 10.41 -12.54
CA ASP A 108 -20.69 10.75 -13.42
C ASP A 108 -21.94 11.19 -12.63
N THR A 109 -22.00 10.85 -11.34
CA THR A 109 -23.19 11.07 -10.50
C THR A 109 -23.05 12.28 -9.57
N ASP A 110 -21.85 12.57 -9.07
CA ASP A 110 -21.59 13.66 -8.13
C ASP A 110 -20.72 14.75 -8.81
N PRO A 111 -21.21 16.00 -8.94
CA PRO A 111 -20.40 17.09 -9.50
C PRO A 111 -19.12 17.36 -8.70
N LYS A 112 -19.09 17.09 -7.39
CA LYS A 112 -17.88 17.21 -6.57
C LYS A 112 -16.85 16.15 -6.96
N ALA A 113 -17.27 14.93 -7.28
CA ALA A 113 -16.38 13.85 -7.74
C ALA A 113 -15.72 14.21 -9.06
N LYS A 114 -16.49 14.81 -9.96
CA LYS A 114 -16.01 15.32 -11.23
C LYS A 114 -14.98 16.44 -11.06
N SER A 115 -15.22 17.37 -10.13
CA SER A 115 -14.26 18.45 -9.81
C SER A 115 -12.96 17.89 -9.23
N ILE A 116 -13.02 16.97 -8.27
CA ILE A 116 -11.82 16.30 -7.71
C ILE A 116 -11.05 15.56 -8.81
N TRP A 117 -11.75 14.84 -9.69
CA TRP A 117 -11.11 14.10 -10.77
C TRP A 117 -10.42 15.01 -11.79
N ASN A 118 -11.05 16.12 -12.15
CA ASN A 118 -10.47 17.10 -13.07
C ASN A 118 -9.25 17.80 -12.46
N ALA A 119 -9.31 18.15 -11.18
CA ALA A 119 -8.16 18.70 -10.44
C ALA A 119 -6.99 17.72 -10.41
N PHE A 120 -7.26 16.44 -10.14
CA PHE A 120 -6.26 15.38 -10.16
C PHE A 120 -5.63 15.18 -11.55
N LYS A 121 -6.44 15.21 -12.61
CA LYS A 121 -5.96 14.97 -13.98
C LYS A 121 -5.17 16.14 -14.56
N ASN A 122 -5.60 17.38 -14.26
CA ASN A 122 -5.05 18.60 -14.86
C ASN A 122 -4.04 19.31 -13.96
N ASN A 123 -3.80 18.79 -12.75
CA ASN A 123 -2.93 19.40 -11.75
C ASN A 123 -3.34 20.86 -11.42
N THR A 124 -4.66 21.09 -11.32
CA THR A 124 -5.24 22.39 -10.98
C THR A 124 -5.69 22.40 -9.52
N GLU A 125 -5.75 23.59 -8.91
CA GLU A 125 -6.23 23.76 -7.54
C GLU A 125 -7.68 23.30 -7.40
N LEU A 126 -7.97 22.66 -6.26
CA LEU A 126 -9.30 22.19 -5.90
C LEU A 126 -10.00 23.27 -5.05
N ALA A 127 -11.26 23.56 -5.35
CA ALA A 127 -12.06 24.47 -4.52
C ALA A 127 -12.25 23.92 -3.10
N GLU A 128 -12.23 24.82 -2.10
CA GLU A 128 -12.22 24.48 -0.66
C GLU A 128 -13.43 23.66 -0.18
N ASP A 129 -14.53 23.63 -0.94
CA ASP A 129 -15.81 22.99 -0.58
C ASP A 129 -16.03 21.60 -1.23
N CYS A 130 -15.06 21.11 -1.98
CA CYS A 130 -15.12 19.86 -2.73
C CYS A 130 -14.68 18.66 -1.88
N ASN A 131 -15.50 18.27 -0.91
CA ASN A 131 -15.33 17.04 -0.13
C ASN A 131 -16.50 16.05 -0.36
N ILE A 132 -16.18 14.77 -0.58
CA ILE A 132 -17.11 13.68 -0.87
C ILE A 132 -17.16 12.66 0.27
N LEU A 133 -16.35 12.85 1.31
CA LEU A 133 -16.51 12.08 2.52
C LEU A 133 -17.91 12.36 3.10
N PRO A 134 -18.63 11.32 3.59
CA PRO A 134 -19.72 11.57 4.52
C PRO A 134 -19.15 12.39 5.68
N ASN A 135 -19.92 13.33 6.22
CA ASN A 135 -19.54 14.02 7.46
C ASN A 135 -19.52 12.98 8.60
N ASP A 136 -18.42 12.22 8.72
CA ASP A 136 -18.21 11.15 9.71
C ASP A 136 -18.22 11.68 11.16
N HIS A 137 -18.29 13.01 11.32
CA HIS A 137 -18.48 13.70 12.59
C HIS A 137 -19.96 13.86 12.99
N LEU A 138 -20.93 13.70 12.07
CA LEU A 138 -22.36 13.81 12.35
C LEU A 138 -23.08 12.45 12.43
N ASP A 139 -22.50 11.38 11.86
CA ASP A 139 -23.16 10.06 11.78
C ASP A 139 -22.77 9.07 12.90
N ARG A 140 -21.94 9.47 13.87
CA ARG A 140 -21.60 8.63 15.06
C ARG A 140 -22.74 8.50 16.10
N LYS A 141 -23.98 8.79 15.73
CA LYS A 141 -25.16 8.68 16.61
C LYS A 141 -26.14 7.56 16.26
N LEU A 142 -25.77 6.63 15.39
CA LEU A 142 -26.55 5.41 15.19
C LEU A 142 -25.99 4.27 16.06
N GLU A 143 -26.56 4.23 17.26
CA GLU A 143 -26.88 3.07 18.08
C GLU A 143 -25.93 1.88 18.03
N ILE A 144 -25.10 1.81 19.05
CA ILE A 144 -24.59 0.56 19.55
C ILE A 144 -25.13 0.40 20.99
N ASP A 145 -26.33 -0.15 21.12
CA ASP A 145 -26.87 -0.63 22.41
C ASP A 145 -26.53 -2.12 22.56
N TRP A 146 -25.37 -2.41 23.15
CA TRP A 146 -24.94 -3.78 23.50
C TRP A 146 -25.51 -4.24 24.87
N THR A 147 -26.53 -3.60 25.44
CA THR A 147 -26.96 -3.86 26.84
C THR A 147 -28.33 -4.49 27.03
N ARG A 148 -28.96 -5.11 26.02
CA ARG A 148 -30.13 -5.97 26.25
C ARG A 148 -29.94 -7.39 25.75
N SER A 149 -29.30 -8.21 26.58
CA SER A 149 -29.62 -9.64 26.77
C SER A 149 -28.82 -10.22 27.93
N VAL A 150 -29.17 -9.91 29.18
CA VAL A 150 -28.99 -10.83 30.32
C VAL A 150 -30.09 -10.52 31.36
N LEU A 151 -30.97 -11.52 31.55
CA LEU A 151 -32.02 -11.73 32.56
C LEU A 151 -33.32 -10.92 32.44
#